data_AF-A0A4Y5FCD7-F1
#
_entry.id   AF-A0A4Y5FCD7-F1
#
_cell.length_a   1.000
_cell.length_b   1.000
_cell.length_c   1.000
_cell.angle_alpha   90.00
_cell.angle_beta   90.00
_cell.angle_gamma   90.00
#
_symmetry.space_group_name_H-M   'P 1'
#
loop_
_entity.id
_entity.type
_entity.pdbx_description
1 polymer ?
#
loop_
_entity_poly.entity_id
_entity_poly.type
_entity_poly.pdbx_seq_one_letter_code
_entity_poly.pdbx_strand_id
1 'polypeptide(L)'
;CRMLEHFSHDILFMADAVKARKPQVEGLISSLDNNIKSIGQQEEAVDSMIGQLKESQSTIQDCVSKYISLLVEQLYAEKDSICKELSDFVQQQEKSYLCIRETLQSHMDSAQSTKDFSRKVMEMGKDYEILQLEGLIQSHIKRLQDIIPAPEGKMPYLVLKEGVNKESIVKQMFQLRFEPHCNSSGNPPTVVATDIKPEPQMTVQTLAEMATFV
;
A
#
# COMPACT_ATOMS: atom_id res chain seq x y z
N CYS A 1 43.11 55.71 63.01
CA CYS A 1 43.40 55.25 61.63
C CYS A 1 44.19 56.29 60.83
N ARG A 2 43.64 57.45 60.45
CA ARG A 2 44.33 58.44 59.59
C ARG A 2 45.71 58.88 60.11
N MET A 3 45.81 59.29 61.37
CA MET A 3 47.06 59.81 61.97
C MET A 3 48.06 58.71 62.39
N LEU A 4 47.72 57.43 62.23
CA LEU A 4 48.51 56.30 62.73
C LEU A 4 48.88 55.32 61.60
N GLU A 5 47.88 54.68 60.99
CA GLU A 5 48.07 53.59 60.03
C GLU A 5 48.02 54.04 58.56
N HIS A 6 47.43 55.20 58.29
CA HIS A 6 47.27 55.73 56.93
C HIS A 6 47.93 57.11 56.76
N PHE A 7 48.99 57.37 57.54
CA PHE A 7 49.67 58.67 57.57
C PHE A 7 50.34 59.03 56.23
N SER A 8 50.86 58.03 55.51
CA SER A 8 51.55 58.18 54.22
C SER A 8 50.70 57.83 53.00
N HIS A 9 49.44 57.42 53.18
CA HIS A 9 48.55 57.08 52.06
C HIS A 9 48.03 58.33 51.37
N ASP A 10 47.80 58.25 50.05
CA ASP A 10 47.11 59.31 49.33
C ASP A 10 45.67 59.47 49.84
N ILE A 11 45.38 60.65 50.40
CA ILE A 11 44.10 60.94 51.05
C ILE A 11 43.28 61.85 50.14
N LEU A 12 42.09 61.38 49.76
CA LEU A 12 41.05 62.22 49.17
C LEU A 12 40.00 62.60 50.21
N PHE A 13 39.45 63.80 50.08
CA PHE A 13 38.22 64.16 50.78
C PHE A 13 37.06 63.34 50.22
N MET A 14 36.18 62.88 51.10
CA MET A 14 35.04 62.04 50.73
C MET A 14 34.20 62.68 49.63
N ALA A 15 33.98 64.00 49.69
CA ALA A 15 33.22 64.74 48.69
C ALA A 15 33.85 64.64 47.29
N ASP A 16 35.18 64.73 47.19
CA ASP A 16 35.91 64.63 45.91
C ASP A 16 35.94 63.20 45.39
N ALA A 17 36.11 62.21 46.29
CA ALA A 17 36.03 60.80 45.94
C ALA A 17 34.63 60.40 45.44
N VAL A 18 33.56 60.90 46.08
CA VAL A 18 32.18 60.72 45.64
C VAL A 18 31.95 61.41 44.30
N LYS A 19 32.41 62.66 44.13
CA LYS A 19 32.29 63.40 42.87
C LYS A 19 32.98 62.69 41.70
N ALA A 20 34.13 62.06 41.95
CA ALA A 20 34.87 61.30 40.93
C ALA A 20 34.24 59.92 40.63
N ARG A 21 33.73 59.22 41.64
CA ARG A 21 33.15 57.87 41.48
C ARG A 21 31.72 57.87 40.97
N LYS A 22 30.91 58.89 41.31
CA LYS A 22 29.50 58.98 40.87
C LYS A 22 29.31 58.78 39.35
N PRO A 23 30.04 59.47 38.45
CA PRO A 23 29.88 59.26 37.01
C PRO A 23 30.32 57.85 36.55
N GLN A 24 31.29 57.24 37.23
CA GLN A 24 31.71 55.86 36.91
C GLN A 24 30.59 54.86 37.25
N VAL A 25 29.94 55.04 38.41
CA VAL A 25 28.80 54.22 38.81
C VAL A 25 27.59 54.44 37.89
N GLU A 26 27.31 55.68 37.51
CA GLU A 26 26.26 56.01 36.52
C GLU A 26 26.53 55.37 35.15
N GLY A 27 27.79 55.31 34.72
CA GLY A 27 28.21 54.60 33.51
C GLY A 27 27.98 53.08 33.61
N LEU A 28 28.29 52.47 34.76
CA LEU A 28 28.03 51.05 35.00
C LEU A 28 26.53 50.74 35.03
N ILE A 29 25.72 51.59 35.65
CA ILE A 29 24.24 51.45 35.65
C ILE A 29 23.71 51.52 34.22
N SER A 30 24.17 52.50 33.43
CA SER A 30 23.76 52.64 32.02
C SER A 30 24.17 51.43 31.18
N SER A 31 25.37 50.87 31.41
CA SER A 31 25.81 49.65 30.76
C SER A 31 24.98 48.44 31.17
N LEU A 32 24.59 48.34 32.44
CA LEU A 32 23.74 47.28 32.94
C LEU A 32 22.34 47.36 32.32
N ASP A 33 21.75 48.55 32.25
CA ASP A 33 20.45 48.78 31.60
C ASP A 33 20.47 48.34 30.13
N ASN A 34 21.55 48.63 29.40
CA ASN A 34 21.71 48.18 28.02
C ASN A 34 21.81 46.65 27.92
N ASN A 35 22.55 46.01 28.83
CA ASN A 35 22.65 44.55 28.87
C ASN A 35 21.30 43.90 29.20
N ILE A 36 20.55 44.45 30.15
CA ILE A 36 19.20 43.95 30.49
C ILE A 36 18.28 44.03 29.27
N LYS A 37 18.28 45.15 28.54
CA LYS A 37 17.52 45.29 27.30
C LYS A 37 17.93 44.25 26.24
N SER A 38 19.23 44.05 26.06
CA SER A 38 19.75 43.07 25.10
C SER A 38 19.36 41.64 25.48
N ILE A 39 19.36 41.29 26.76
CA ILE A 39 18.93 39.97 27.24
C ILE A 39 17.43 39.79 27.00
N GLY A 40 16.61 40.79 27.31
CA GLY A 40 15.17 40.73 27.04
C GLY A 40 14.84 40.54 25.56
N GLN A 41 15.56 41.23 24.67
CA GLN A 41 15.40 41.04 23.22
C GLN A 41 15.82 39.63 22.77
N GLN A 42 16.86 39.05 23.36
CA GLN A 42 17.27 37.68 23.07
C GLN A 42 16.26 36.66 23.58
N GLU A 43 15.68 36.89 24.77
CA GLU A 43 14.61 36.06 25.32
C GLU A 43 13.38 36.03 24.40
N GLU A 44 12.89 37.19 23.97
CA GLU A 44 11.79 37.29 23.00
C GLU A 44 12.10 36.58 21.67
N ALA A 45 13.33 36.71 21.18
CA ALA A 45 13.76 36.02 19.97
C ALA A 45 13.78 34.49 20.15
N VAL A 46 14.23 34.01 21.30
CA VAL A 46 14.23 32.57 21.64
C VAL A 46 12.80 32.05 21.74
N ASP A 47 11.90 32.77 22.39
CA ASP A 47 10.48 32.39 22.48
C ASP A 47 9.82 32.32 21.10
N SER A 48 10.14 33.27 20.21
CA SER A 48 9.68 33.23 18.82
C SER A 48 10.20 32.00 18.07
N MET A 49 11.48 31.66 18.22
CA MET A 49 12.08 30.46 17.61
C MET A 49 11.44 29.17 18.13
N ILE A 50 11.13 29.09 19.44
CA ILE A 50 10.43 27.94 20.04
C ILE A 50 9.02 27.82 19.45
N GLY A 51 8.32 28.94 19.26
CA GLY A 51 7.00 28.98 18.61
C GLY A 51 7.05 28.41 17.19
N GLN A 52 7.97 28.92 16.36
CA GLN A 52 8.15 28.45 14.98
C GLN A 52 8.55 26.98 14.90
N LEU A 53 9.40 26.51 15.82
CA LEU A 53 9.80 25.10 15.88
C LEU A 53 8.60 24.19 16.15
N LYS A 54 7.73 24.55 17.11
CA LYS A 54 6.51 23.78 17.43
C LYS A 54 5.51 23.79 16.28
N GLU A 55 5.33 24.93 15.62
CA GLU A 55 4.47 25.05 14.44
C GLU A 55 4.99 24.19 13.28
N SER A 56 6.30 24.23 13.02
CA SER A 56 6.95 23.38 12.01
C SER A 56 6.78 21.90 12.35
N GLN A 57 6.95 21.52 13.61
CA GLN A 57 6.73 20.14 14.05
C GLN A 57 5.29 19.69 13.75
N SER A 58 4.29 20.48 14.15
CA SER A 58 2.88 20.17 13.91
C SER A 58 2.58 20.04 12.41
N THR A 59 3.09 20.96 11.61
CA THR A 59 2.89 20.97 10.15
C THR A 59 3.47 19.71 9.49
N ILE A 60 4.68 19.31 9.89
CA ILE A 60 5.32 18.09 9.38
C ILE A 60 4.52 16.85 9.79
N GLN A 61 4.09 16.77 11.06
CA GLN A 61 3.27 15.65 11.54
C GLN A 61 1.95 15.53 10.76
N ASP A 62 1.27 16.65 10.53
CA ASP A 62 0.04 16.70 9.74
C ASP A 62 0.27 16.29 8.29
N CYS A 63 1.37 16.74 7.68
CA CYS A 63 1.72 16.41 6.31
C CYS A 63 1.96 14.90 6.16
N VAL A 64 2.76 14.31 7.06
CA VAL A 64 3.04 12.87 7.08
C VAL A 64 1.76 12.07 7.28
N SER A 65 0.93 12.47 8.26
CA SER A 65 -0.34 11.80 8.54
C SER A 65 -1.27 11.80 7.33
N LYS A 66 -1.49 12.98 6.70
CA LYS A 66 -2.32 13.12 5.50
C LYS A 66 -1.78 12.29 4.33
N TYR A 67 -0.47 12.29 4.12
CA TYR A 67 0.12 11.51 3.04
C TYR A 67 -0.09 10.01 3.24
N ILE A 68 0.11 9.50 4.46
CA ILE A 68 -0.14 8.08 4.78
C ILE A 68 -1.63 7.74 4.61
N SER A 69 -2.54 8.61 5.07
CA SER A 69 -3.98 8.40 4.87
C SER A 69 -4.35 8.27 3.40
N LEU A 70 -3.82 9.15 2.54
CA LEU A 70 -4.04 9.09 1.09
C LEU A 70 -3.51 7.78 0.48
N LEU A 71 -2.34 7.32 0.91
CA LEU A 71 -1.79 6.03 0.45
C LEU A 71 -2.69 4.86 0.84
N VAL A 72 -3.18 4.86 2.08
CA VAL A 72 -4.08 3.81 2.58
C VAL A 72 -5.39 3.82 1.81
N GLU A 73 -5.99 4.98 1.57
CA GLU A 73 -7.21 5.12 0.76
C GLU A 73 -7.00 4.60 -0.68
N GLN A 74 -5.87 4.91 -1.30
CA GLN A 74 -5.53 4.42 -2.64
C GLN A 74 -5.40 2.89 -2.68
N LEU A 75 -4.77 2.29 -1.67
CA LEU A 75 -4.63 0.84 -1.55
C LEU A 75 -5.99 0.15 -1.36
N TYR A 76 -6.89 0.71 -0.55
CA TYR A 76 -8.24 0.18 -0.41
C TYR A 76 -9.03 0.28 -1.71
N ALA A 77 -8.91 1.39 -2.44
CA ALA A 77 -9.55 1.56 -3.74
C ALA A 77 -9.01 0.55 -4.78
N GLU A 78 -7.71 0.31 -4.82
CA GLU A 78 -7.10 -0.71 -5.70
C GLU A 78 -7.60 -2.12 -5.34
N LYS A 79 -7.63 -2.46 -4.04
CA LYS A 79 -8.18 -3.73 -3.54
C LYS A 79 -9.61 -3.93 -4.00
N ASP A 80 -10.48 -2.95 -3.78
CA ASP A 80 -11.91 -3.05 -4.10
C ASP A 80 -12.13 -3.14 -5.61
N SER A 81 -11.35 -2.41 -6.41
CA SER A 81 -11.39 -2.51 -7.87
C SER A 81 -11.04 -3.91 -8.36
N ILE A 82 -9.97 -4.51 -7.84
CA ILE A 82 -9.51 -5.85 -8.24
C ILE A 82 -10.50 -6.93 -7.78
N CYS A 83 -11.01 -6.82 -6.55
CA CYS A 83 -12.03 -7.73 -6.06
C CYS A 83 -13.30 -7.67 -6.92
N LYS A 84 -13.70 -6.47 -7.35
CA LYS A 84 -14.84 -6.29 -8.24
C LYS A 84 -14.59 -6.91 -9.61
N GLU A 85 -13.44 -6.63 -10.23
CA GLU A 85 -13.06 -7.20 -11.53
C GLU A 85 -13.02 -8.73 -11.50
N LEU A 86 -12.46 -9.32 -10.43
CA LEU A 86 -12.46 -10.76 -10.22
C LEU A 86 -13.87 -11.32 -10.08
N SER A 87 -14.73 -10.66 -9.29
CA SER A 87 -16.10 -11.10 -9.06
C SER A 87 -16.91 -11.05 -10.36
N ASP A 88 -16.79 -9.96 -11.12
CA ASP A 88 -17.46 -9.77 -12.40
C ASP A 88 -17.02 -10.84 -13.42
N PHE A 89 -15.71 -11.13 -13.49
CA PHE A 89 -15.18 -12.20 -14.34
C PHE A 89 -15.74 -13.58 -13.95
N VAL A 90 -15.69 -13.94 -12.66
CA VAL A 90 -16.17 -15.25 -12.20
C VAL A 90 -17.66 -15.41 -12.46
N GLN A 91 -18.47 -14.39 -12.19
CA GLN A 91 -19.91 -14.43 -12.46
C GLN A 91 -20.20 -14.57 -13.96
N GLN A 92 -19.45 -13.87 -14.82
CA GLN A 92 -19.63 -13.97 -16.26
C GLN A 92 -19.23 -15.36 -16.78
N GLN A 93 -18.10 -15.89 -16.28
CA GLN A 93 -17.61 -17.21 -16.66
C GLN A 93 -18.55 -18.32 -16.17
N GLU A 94 -19.09 -18.20 -14.95
CA GLU A 94 -20.08 -19.12 -14.39
C GLU A 94 -21.34 -19.15 -15.25
N LYS A 95 -21.89 -17.98 -15.61
CA LYS A 95 -23.06 -17.89 -16.52
C LYS A 95 -22.79 -18.56 -17.86
N SER A 96 -21.59 -18.36 -18.43
CA SER A 96 -21.19 -19.01 -19.68
C SER A 96 -21.16 -20.54 -19.55
N TYR A 97 -20.55 -21.06 -18.48
CA TYR A 97 -20.51 -22.50 -18.22
C TYR A 97 -21.90 -23.10 -17.96
N LEU A 98 -22.77 -22.39 -17.25
CA LEU A 98 -24.15 -22.81 -17.04
C LEU A 98 -24.91 -22.90 -18.37
N CYS A 99 -24.77 -21.92 -19.25
CA CYS A 99 -25.40 -21.91 -20.57
C CYS A 99 -24.87 -23.05 -21.47
N ILE A 100 -23.55 -23.29 -21.47
CA ILE A 100 -22.94 -24.43 -22.17
C ILE A 100 -23.51 -25.74 -21.64
N ARG A 101 -23.60 -25.90 -20.31
CA ARG A 101 -24.16 -27.09 -19.67
C ARG A 101 -25.61 -27.32 -20.03
N GLU A 102 -26.45 -26.28 -20.01
CA GLU A 102 -27.86 -26.36 -20.42
C GLU A 102 -28.02 -26.75 -21.89
N THR A 103 -27.18 -26.19 -22.76
CA THR A 103 -27.16 -26.53 -24.19
C THR A 103 -26.78 -28.00 -24.39
N LEU A 104 -25.72 -28.47 -23.72
CA LEU A 104 -25.30 -29.87 -23.76
C LEU A 104 -26.40 -30.81 -23.24
N GLN A 105 -27.06 -30.44 -22.15
CA GLN A 105 -28.18 -31.22 -21.59
C GLN A 105 -29.34 -31.30 -22.58
N SER A 106 -29.74 -30.18 -23.21
CA SER A 106 -30.79 -30.16 -24.22
C SER A 106 -30.46 -31.04 -25.42
N HIS A 107 -29.21 -31.02 -25.89
CA HIS A 107 -28.74 -31.91 -26.95
C HIS A 107 -28.77 -33.38 -26.54
N MET A 108 -28.38 -33.69 -25.30
CA MET A 108 -28.44 -35.05 -24.76
C MET A 108 -29.90 -35.54 -24.67
N ASP A 109 -30.81 -34.72 -24.16
CA ASP A 109 -32.24 -35.06 -24.06
C ASP A 109 -32.88 -35.27 -25.44
N SER A 110 -32.50 -34.43 -26.42
CA SER A 110 -32.93 -34.59 -27.82
C SER A 110 -32.40 -35.90 -28.42
N ALA A 111 -31.11 -36.20 -28.23
CA ALA A 111 -30.49 -37.43 -28.72
C ALA A 111 -31.14 -38.68 -28.10
N GLN A 112 -31.40 -38.64 -26.79
CA GLN A 112 -32.06 -39.72 -26.07
C GLN A 112 -33.50 -39.91 -26.55
N SER A 113 -34.26 -38.84 -26.74
CA SER A 113 -35.61 -38.88 -27.29
C SER A 113 -35.64 -39.44 -28.71
N THR A 114 -34.73 -39.01 -29.59
CA THR A 114 -34.60 -39.53 -30.95
C THR A 114 -34.26 -41.02 -30.93
N LYS A 115 -33.35 -41.45 -30.05
CA LYS A 115 -32.98 -42.87 -29.89
C LYS A 115 -34.18 -43.72 -29.44
N ASP A 116 -34.93 -43.26 -28.45
CA ASP A 116 -36.08 -44.01 -27.93
C ASP A 116 -37.24 -44.07 -28.93
N PHE A 117 -37.50 -42.97 -29.64
CA PHE A 117 -38.44 -42.96 -30.77
C PHE A 117 -38.00 -43.93 -31.87
N SER A 118 -36.73 -43.87 -32.27
CA SER A 118 -36.16 -44.74 -33.29
C SER A 118 -36.31 -46.22 -32.92
N ARG A 119 -36.04 -46.57 -31.67
CA ARG A 119 -36.24 -47.93 -31.16
C ARG A 119 -37.70 -48.37 -31.29
N LYS A 120 -38.65 -47.51 -30.95
CA LYS A 120 -40.08 -47.82 -31.04
C LYS A 120 -40.55 -48.03 -32.49
N VAL A 121 -40.04 -47.22 -33.43
CA VAL A 121 -40.30 -47.40 -34.87
C VAL A 121 -39.70 -48.72 -35.38
N MET A 122 -38.51 -49.11 -34.92
CA MET A 122 -37.91 -50.40 -35.27
C MET A 122 -38.73 -51.60 -34.76
N GLU A 123 -39.37 -51.48 -33.60
CA GLU A 123 -40.16 -52.56 -32.98
C GLU A 123 -41.58 -52.69 -33.55
N MET A 124 -42.24 -51.56 -33.83
CA MET A 124 -43.68 -51.50 -34.09
C MET A 124 -44.07 -50.76 -35.38
N GLY A 125 -43.09 -50.18 -36.09
CA GLY A 125 -43.32 -49.36 -37.28
C GLY A 125 -43.57 -50.17 -38.55
N LYS A 126 -44.04 -49.49 -39.59
CA LYS A 126 -44.18 -50.07 -40.93
C LYS A 126 -42.86 -50.00 -41.71
N ASP A 127 -42.67 -50.88 -42.68
CA ASP A 127 -41.44 -50.96 -43.47
C ASP A 127 -41.01 -49.62 -44.09
N TYR A 128 -41.95 -48.81 -44.60
CA TYR A 128 -41.62 -47.50 -45.17
C TYR A 128 -41.16 -46.48 -44.12
N GLU A 129 -41.61 -46.60 -42.87
CA GLU A 129 -41.23 -45.71 -41.75
C GLU A 129 -39.81 -46.05 -41.29
N ILE A 130 -39.45 -47.33 -41.29
CA ILE A 130 -38.10 -47.83 -41.01
C ILE A 130 -37.12 -47.31 -42.07
N LEU A 131 -37.48 -47.35 -43.35
CA LEU A 131 -36.65 -46.81 -44.43
C LEU A 131 -36.41 -45.29 -44.30
N GLN A 132 -37.39 -44.53 -43.81
CA GLN A 132 -37.23 -43.10 -43.57
C GLN A 132 -36.43 -42.78 -42.30
N LEU A 133 -36.40 -43.70 -41.34
CA LEU A 133 -35.74 -43.51 -40.04
C LEU A 133 -34.22 -43.33 -40.18
N GLU A 134 -33.59 -44.05 -41.12
CA GLU A 134 -32.15 -43.99 -41.35
C GLU A 134 -31.66 -42.55 -41.63
N GLY A 135 -32.30 -41.87 -42.58
CA GLY A 135 -31.93 -40.50 -42.95
C GLY A 135 -32.14 -39.50 -41.81
N LEU A 136 -33.17 -39.71 -40.98
CA LEU A 136 -33.46 -38.86 -39.82
C LEU A 136 -32.40 -39.02 -38.73
N ILE A 137 -32.01 -40.26 -38.41
CA ILE A 137 -30.95 -40.56 -37.45
C ILE A 137 -29.61 -40.01 -37.94
N GLN A 138 -29.24 -40.24 -39.20
CA GLN A 138 -27.99 -39.73 -39.77
C GLN A 138 -27.92 -38.19 -39.72
N SER A 139 -29.03 -37.51 -40.04
CA SER A 139 -29.14 -36.06 -39.93
C SER A 139 -28.99 -35.56 -38.49
N HIS A 140 -29.56 -36.27 -37.52
CA HIS A 140 -29.46 -35.90 -36.10
C HIS A 140 -28.04 -36.13 -35.55
N ILE A 141 -27.40 -37.26 -35.88
CA ILE A 141 -26.00 -37.55 -35.52
C ILE A 141 -25.07 -36.44 -36.02
N LYS A 142 -25.20 -36.05 -37.30
CA LYS A 142 -24.37 -35.00 -37.89
C LYS A 142 -24.53 -33.68 -37.13
N ARG A 143 -25.77 -33.31 -36.81
CA ARG A 143 -26.08 -32.08 -36.06
C ARG A 143 -25.47 -32.07 -34.65
N LEU A 144 -25.44 -33.21 -33.97
CA LEU A 144 -24.82 -33.33 -32.65
C LEU A 144 -23.29 -33.22 -32.71
N GLN A 145 -22.68 -33.73 -33.79
CA GLN A 145 -21.23 -33.61 -34.00
C GLN A 145 -20.78 -32.17 -34.26
N ASP A 146 -21.64 -31.37 -34.88
CA ASP A 146 -21.35 -29.96 -35.20
C ASP A 146 -21.53 -29.00 -33.99
N ILE A 147 -22.14 -29.43 -32.88
CA ILE A 147 -22.51 -28.56 -31.73
C ILE A 147 -21.83 -29.02 -30.44
N ILE A 148 -20.50 -29.02 -30.43
CA ILE A 148 -19.73 -29.13 -29.18
C ILE A 148 -19.12 -27.76 -28.88
N PRO A 149 -19.82 -26.88 -28.16
CA PRO A 149 -19.24 -25.62 -27.70
C PRO A 149 -18.09 -25.93 -26.72
N ALA A 150 -16.87 -25.56 -27.10
CA ALA A 150 -15.71 -25.66 -26.22
C ALA A 150 -15.75 -24.52 -25.19
N PRO A 151 -15.61 -24.80 -23.88
CA PRO A 151 -15.46 -23.74 -22.89
C PRO A 151 -14.12 -23.01 -23.12
N GLU A 152 -14.15 -21.67 -23.18
CA GLU A 152 -12.94 -20.87 -23.05
C GLU A 152 -12.44 -21.01 -21.60
N GLY A 153 -11.50 -21.94 -21.36
CA GLY A 153 -11.00 -22.27 -20.02
C GLY A 153 -10.11 -21.20 -19.39
N LYS A 154 -10.47 -19.92 -19.46
CA LYS A 154 -9.70 -18.84 -18.84
C LYS A 154 -9.84 -18.91 -17.32
N MET A 155 -8.70 -18.85 -16.62
CA MET A 155 -8.62 -18.85 -15.17
C MET A 155 -7.99 -17.55 -14.66
N PRO A 156 -8.52 -16.97 -13.57
CA PRO A 156 -7.94 -15.78 -12.97
C PRO A 156 -6.69 -16.16 -12.17
N TYR A 157 -5.65 -15.34 -12.28
CA TYR A 157 -4.49 -15.40 -11.38
C TYR A 157 -4.00 -13.99 -11.06
N LEU A 158 -3.46 -13.82 -9.86
CA LEU A 158 -3.00 -12.54 -9.35
C LEU A 158 -1.47 -12.50 -9.38
N VAL A 159 -0.91 -11.46 -10.00
CA VAL A 159 0.53 -11.18 -9.97
C VAL A 159 0.77 -9.99 -9.04
N LEU A 160 1.64 -10.18 -8.05
CA LEU A 160 2.18 -9.09 -7.26
C LEU A 160 3.42 -8.55 -7.97
N LYS A 161 3.40 -7.27 -8.37
CA LYS A 161 4.60 -6.63 -8.88
C LYS A 161 5.41 -6.11 -7.70
N GLU A 162 6.42 -6.86 -7.31
CA GLU A 162 7.32 -6.42 -6.26
C GLU A 162 8.26 -5.33 -6.83
N GLY A 163 7.89 -4.10 -6.54
CA GLY A 163 8.57 -2.92 -7.04
C GLY A 163 8.26 -1.74 -6.14
N VAL A 164 8.68 -1.83 -4.87
CA VAL A 164 8.84 -0.64 -4.02
C VAL A 164 10.03 0.14 -4.56
N ASN A 165 9.92 0.66 -5.79
CA ASN A 165 10.82 1.69 -6.26
C ASN A 165 10.51 2.92 -5.41
N LYS A 166 11.53 3.46 -4.74
CA LYS A 166 11.45 4.54 -3.75
C LYS A 166 10.72 5.82 -4.24
N GLU A 167 10.36 5.90 -5.51
CA GLU A 167 9.74 7.05 -6.17
C GLU A 167 8.32 6.80 -6.70
N SER A 168 7.80 5.56 -6.69
CA SER A 168 6.45 5.27 -7.23
C SER A 168 5.85 4.01 -6.62
N ILE A 169 5.62 4.04 -5.31
CA ILE A 169 5.13 2.89 -4.52
C ILE A 169 3.69 2.48 -4.91
N VAL A 170 2.90 3.35 -5.57
CA VAL A 170 1.43 3.16 -5.66
C VAL A 170 0.91 2.88 -7.06
N LYS A 171 1.76 2.85 -8.09
CA LYS A 171 1.29 2.48 -9.43
C LYS A 171 1.56 1.00 -9.67
N GLN A 172 0.49 0.20 -9.53
CA GLN A 172 0.37 -1.18 -9.98
C GLN A 172 1.05 -2.22 -9.07
N MET A 173 0.71 -2.25 -7.78
CA MET A 173 1.16 -3.34 -6.90
C MET A 173 0.52 -4.67 -7.28
N PHE A 174 -0.74 -4.63 -7.71
CA PHE A 174 -1.50 -5.82 -8.05
C PHE A 174 -1.90 -5.80 -9.52
N GLN A 175 -1.66 -6.92 -10.20
CA GLN A 175 -2.13 -7.11 -11.57
C GLN A 175 -2.93 -8.40 -11.65
N LEU A 176 -4.25 -8.25 -11.83
CA LEU A 176 -5.13 -9.36 -12.15
C LEU A 176 -4.98 -9.71 -13.63
N ARG A 177 -4.89 -11.01 -13.93
CA ARG A 177 -4.79 -11.53 -15.30
C ARG A 177 -5.69 -12.74 -15.47
N PHE A 178 -6.09 -12.98 -16.72
CA PHE A 178 -6.96 -14.08 -17.10
C PHE A 178 -6.31 -14.85 -18.25
N GLU A 179 -5.82 -16.05 -17.99
CA GLU A 179 -5.12 -16.87 -19.00
C GLU A 179 -5.84 -18.19 -19.26
N PRO A 180 -5.73 -18.76 -20.48
CA PRO A 180 -6.24 -20.08 -20.79
C PRO A 180 -5.54 -21.15 -19.93
N HIS A 181 -6.32 -21.93 -19.19
CA HIS A 181 -5.80 -23.04 -18.40
C HIS A 181 -5.35 -24.16 -19.34
N CYS A 182 -4.04 -24.40 -19.43
CA CYS A 182 -3.51 -25.62 -20.02
C CYS A 182 -3.67 -26.73 -18.99
N ASN A 183 -4.51 -27.72 -19.30
CA ASN A 183 -4.72 -28.89 -18.47
C ASN A 183 -3.43 -29.73 -18.38
N SER A 184 -2.56 -29.41 -17.43
CA SER A 184 -1.58 -30.33 -16.88
C SER A 184 -1.42 -30.05 -15.39
N SER A 185 -2.01 -30.92 -14.57
CA SER A 185 -1.93 -30.95 -13.10
C SER A 185 -2.80 -29.93 -12.35
N GLY A 186 -3.82 -30.45 -11.66
CA GLY A 186 -4.79 -29.68 -10.88
C GLY A 186 -4.23 -29.06 -9.62
N ASN A 187 -3.52 -27.94 -9.77
CA ASN A 187 -3.19 -27.06 -8.65
C ASN A 187 -4.08 -25.80 -8.67
N PRO A 188 -4.59 -25.35 -7.50
CA PRO A 188 -5.38 -24.13 -7.36
C PRO A 188 -4.56 -22.87 -7.71
N PRO A 189 -5.21 -21.71 -7.93
CA PRO A 189 -4.54 -20.48 -8.35
C PRO A 189 -3.41 -20.12 -7.39
N THR A 190 -2.19 -20.25 -7.89
CA THR A 190 -0.96 -20.03 -7.12
C THR A 190 -0.65 -18.55 -7.19
N VAL A 191 -0.57 -17.89 -6.03
CA VAL A 191 0.08 -16.59 -5.91
C VAL A 191 1.55 -16.82 -6.26
N VAL A 192 1.96 -16.43 -7.46
CA VAL A 192 3.38 -16.53 -7.86
C VAL A 192 4.09 -15.30 -7.30
N ALA A 193 4.61 -15.44 -6.08
CA ALA A 193 5.62 -14.53 -5.56
C ALA A 193 6.93 -14.82 -6.31
N THR A 194 7.47 -13.83 -7.01
CA THR A 194 8.79 -13.96 -7.64
C THR A 194 9.87 -13.99 -6.56
N ASP A 195 10.52 -15.14 -6.39
CA ASP A 195 11.81 -15.40 -5.74
C ASP A 195 12.24 -14.48 -4.59
N ILE A 196 11.99 -14.95 -3.37
CA ILE A 196 12.65 -14.46 -2.15
C ILE A 196 14.10 -14.93 -2.20
N LYS A 197 15.03 -14.06 -2.60
CA LYS A 197 16.46 -14.24 -2.31
C LYS A 197 16.74 -13.73 -0.89
N PRO A 198 17.08 -14.58 0.09
CA PRO A 198 17.48 -14.10 1.40
C PRO A 198 18.86 -13.44 1.27
N GLU A 199 18.92 -12.11 1.37
CA GLU A 199 20.19 -11.42 1.63
C GLU A 199 20.61 -11.63 3.10
N PRO A 200 21.93 -11.72 3.36
CA PRO A 200 22.46 -12.20 4.62
C PRO A 200 22.27 -11.20 5.76
N GLN A 201 21.95 -11.74 6.93
CA GLN A 201 21.79 -11.00 8.19
C GLN A 201 23.07 -10.21 8.52
N MET A 202 22.94 -8.88 8.63
CA MET A 202 23.96 -8.04 9.27
C MET A 202 24.09 -8.45 10.75
N THR A 203 25.22 -9.04 11.11
CA THR A 203 25.61 -9.24 12.50
C THR A 203 25.98 -7.88 13.11
N VAL A 204 25.13 -7.38 14.01
CA VAL A 204 25.48 -6.22 14.84
C VAL A 204 26.39 -6.72 15.96
N GLN A 205 27.70 -6.46 15.84
CA GLN A 205 28.65 -6.63 16.94
C GLN A 205 28.48 -5.47 17.93
N THR A 206 27.95 -5.79 19.11
CA THR A 206 27.97 -4.92 20.29
C THR A 206 29.40 -4.88 20.82
N LEU A 207 30.06 -3.72 20.73
CA LEU A 207 31.35 -3.47 21.36
C LEU A 207 31.12 -2.68 22.64
N ALA A 208 31.04 -3.41 23.75
CA ALA A 208 31.17 -2.85 25.09
C ALA A 208 32.66 -2.86 25.44
N GLU A 209 33.27 -1.68 25.49
CA GLU A 209 34.59 -1.53 26.09
C GLU A 209 34.55 -0.53 27.25
N MET A 210 35.18 -1.02 28.32
CA MET A 210 35.25 -0.48 29.65
C MET A 210 36.21 0.71 29.68
N ALA A 211 35.83 1.77 30.38
CA ALA A 211 36.78 2.78 30.85
C ALA A 211 36.86 2.69 32.38
N THR A 212 37.93 2.05 32.84
CA THR A 212 38.43 2.10 34.22
C THR A 212 39.82 2.75 34.17
N PHE A 213 40.14 3.60 35.17
CA PHE A 213 41.42 4.30 35.44
C PHE A 213 41.63 5.62 34.64
N VAL A 214 41.96 6.78 35.23
CA VAL A 214 42.54 7.18 36.54
C VAL A 214 41.85 8.44 37.06
#